data_AF-A0A167XAD9-F1
#
_entry.id   AF-A0A167XAD9-F1
#
_cell.length_a   1.000
_cell.length_b   1.000
_cell.length_c   1.000
_cell.angle_alpha   90.00
_cell.angle_beta   90.00
_cell.angle_gamma   90.00
#
_symmetry.space_group_name_H-M   'P 1'
#
loop_
_entity.id
_entity.type
_entity.pdbx_description
1 polymer ?
#
loop_
_entity_poly.entity_id
_entity_poly.type
_entity_poly.pdbx_seq_one_letter_code
_entity_poly.pdbx_strand_id
1 'polypeptide(L)' 'MDRYEGVLAPWTKDRGIDWEVQITEDDRNLWNENGMSPPLPGTKDDELWQIQDKAVPYGSYKV' A
#
# COMPACT_ATOMS: atom_id res chain seq x y z
N MET A 1 -10.70 -11.84 -8.36
CA MET A 1 -11.26 -10.51 -8.71
C MET A 1 -12.35 -10.07 -7.71
N ASP A 2 -13.10 -11.00 -7.12
CA ASP A 2 -14.25 -10.71 -6.24
C ASP A 2 -13.97 -9.78 -5.04
N ARG A 3 -12.75 -9.81 -4.48
CA ARG A 3 -12.40 -8.96 -3.33
C ARG A 3 -12.38 -7.47 -3.67
N TYR A 4 -11.77 -7.07 -4.80
CA TYR A 4 -11.75 -5.66 -5.17
C TYR A 4 -13.12 -5.22 -5.70
N GLU A 5 -13.78 -6.10 -6.46
CA GLU A 5 -15.14 -5.91 -6.98
C GLU A 5 -16.12 -5.54 -5.88
N GLY A 6 -16.17 -6.32 -4.80
CA GLY A 6 -17.09 -6.08 -3.69
C GLY A 6 -16.84 -4.74 -2.97
N VAL A 7 -15.61 -4.24 -2.96
CA VAL A 7 -15.26 -2.95 -2.36
C VAL A 7 -15.64 -1.78 -3.27
N LEU A 8 -15.45 -1.92 -4.59
CA LEU A 8 -15.70 -0.84 -5.55
C LEU A 8 -17.15 -0.76 -6.00
N ALA A 9 -17.90 -1.86 -6.02
CA ALA A 9 -19.27 -1.92 -6.54
C ALA A 9 -20.21 -0.84 -5.97
N PRO A 10 -20.25 -0.60 -4.63
CA PRO A 10 -21.15 0.40 -4.03
C PRO A 10 -20.88 1.85 -4.48
N TRP A 11 -19.71 2.07 -5.08
CA TRP A 11 -19.23 3.38 -5.54
C TRP A 11 -19.20 3.49 -7.07
N THR A 12 -19.40 2.40 -7.80
CA THR A 12 -19.27 2.31 -9.27
C THR A 12 -20.49 1.68 -9.92
N LYS A 13 -20.47 0.37 -10.25
CA LYS A 13 -21.53 -0.31 -11.01
C LYS A 13 -22.89 -0.27 -10.33
N ASP A 14 -22.96 -0.28 -9.00
CA ASP A 14 -24.23 -0.17 -8.26
C ASP A 14 -24.86 1.23 -8.38
N ARG A 15 -24.09 2.20 -8.91
CA ARG A 15 -24.54 3.54 -9.24
C ARG A 15 -24.73 3.76 -10.75
N GLY A 16 -24.65 2.69 -11.54
CA GLY A 16 -24.79 2.75 -12.99
C GLY A 16 -23.59 3.35 -13.72
N ILE A 17 -22.40 3.35 -13.09
CA ILE A 17 -21.15 3.82 -13.72
C ILE A 17 -20.50 2.66 -14.45
N ASP A 18 -20.26 2.83 -15.76
CA ASP A 18 -19.39 1.95 -16.54
C ASP A 18 -17.94 2.11 -16.09
N TRP A 19 -17.23 1.01 -15.91
CA TRP A 19 -15.95 1.04 -15.20
C TRP A 19 -15.01 -0.08 -15.65
N GLU A 20 -13.72 0.12 -15.38
CA GLU A 20 -12.62 -0.79 -15.69
C GLU A 20 -11.56 -0.71 -14.59
N VAL A 21 -10.85 -1.81 -14.35
CA VAL A 21 -9.67 -1.86 -13.47
C VAL A 21 -8.54 -2.60 -14.16
N GLN A 22 -7.35 -2.03 -14.07
CA GLN A 22 -6.09 -2.66 -14.44
C GLN A 22 -5.20 -2.81 -13.20
N ILE A 23 -4.51 -3.94 -13.09
CA ILE A 23 -3.47 -4.17 -12.09
C ILE A 23 -2.17 -4.44 -12.85
N THR A 24 -1.09 -3.78 -12.45
CA THR A 24 0.25 -4.02 -12.97
C THR A 24 1.24 -4.18 -11.82
N GLU A 25 2.36 -4.83 -12.09
CA GLU A 25 3.46 -5.02 -11.14
C GLU A 25 4.63 -4.15 -11.60
N ASP A 26 5.07 -3.25 -10.72
CA ASP A 26 6.20 -2.35 -10.96
C ASP A 26 7.43 -2.75 -10.12
N ASP A 27 8.62 -2.32 -10.53
CA ASP A 27 9.85 -2.61 -9.79
C ASP A 27 9.89 -1.85 -8.45
N ARG A 28 9.82 -2.62 -7.37
CA ARG A 28 9.86 -2.12 -5.99
C ARG A 28 11.10 -1.30 -5.68
N ASN A 29 12.24 -1.56 -6.32
CA ASN A 29 13.49 -0.84 -6.05
C ASN A 29 13.45 0.61 -6.49
N LEU A 30 12.48 0.99 -7.34
CA LEU A 30 12.29 2.36 -7.81
C LEU A 30 11.27 3.14 -6.95
N TRP A 31 10.59 2.49 -6.01
CA TRP A 31 9.61 3.12 -5.14
C TRP A 31 10.27 3.80 -3.94
N ASN A 32 9.83 5.04 -3.68
CA ASN A 32 10.20 5.82 -2.51
C ASN A 32 8.97 6.45 -1.87
N GLU A 33 8.93 6.50 -0.54
CA GLU A 33 7.92 7.18 0.26
C GLU A 33 8.63 8.19 1.18
N ASN A 34 8.24 9.46 1.09
CA ASN A 34 8.94 10.59 1.75
C ASN A 34 10.47 10.58 1.52
N GLY A 35 10.90 10.19 0.32
CA GLY A 35 12.31 10.13 -0.07
C GLY A 35 13.09 8.92 0.45
N MET A 36 12.41 7.92 1.04
CA MET A 36 13.03 6.70 1.53
C MET A 36 12.47 5.48 0.80
N SER A 37 13.33 4.53 0.44
CA SER A 37 12.83 3.22 0.00
C SER A 37 12.12 2.55 1.18
N PRO A 38 10.89 2.04 1.03
CA PRO A 38 10.17 1.43 2.14
C PRO A 38 10.79 0.11 2.59
N PRO A 39 10.62 -0.28 3.86
CA PRO A 39 11.19 -1.51 4.41
C PRO A 39 10.58 -2.75 3.73
N LEU A 40 11.35 -3.84 3.70
CA LEU A 40 10.84 -5.12 3.20
C LEU A 40 9.68 -5.62 4.09
N PRO A 41 8.64 -6.22 3.51
CA PRO A 41 7.51 -6.76 4.27
C PRO A 41 7.96 -7.74 5.37
N GLY A 42 7.37 -7.64 6.56
CA GLY A 42 7.64 -8.51 7.70
C GLY A 42 8.93 -8.23 8.46
N THR A 43 9.64 -7.14 8.12
CA THR A 43 10.79 -6.68 8.91
C THR A 43 10.35 -5.85 10.12
N LYS A 44 11.24 -5.67 11.10
CA LYS A 44 10.97 -4.79 12.25
C LYS A 44 10.72 -3.34 11.84
N ASP A 45 11.37 -2.88 10.77
CA ASP A 45 11.15 -1.54 10.24
C ASP A 45 9.78 -1.41 9.56
N ASP A 46 9.29 -2.46 8.89
CA ASP A 46 7.91 -2.52 8.35
C ASP A 46 6.87 -2.46 9.47
N GLU A 47 7.03 -3.27 10.53
CA GLU A 47 6.17 -3.19 11.71
C GLU A 47 6.19 -1.79 12.35
N LEU A 48 7.37 -1.16 12.44
CA LEU A 48 7.52 0.18 12.99
C LEU A 48 6.79 1.24 12.14
N TRP A 49 6.87 1.14 10.81
CA TRP A 49 6.16 2.02 9.88
C TRP A 49 4.65 1.86 10.03
N GLN A 50 4.16 0.62 10.15
CA GLN A 50 2.74 0.32 10.35
C GLN A 50 2.20 0.89 11.67
N ILE A 51 2.93 0.68 12.79
CA ILE A 51 2.51 1.16 14.12
C ILE A 51 2.50 2.70 14.18
N GLN A 52 3.46 3.35 13.54
CA GLN A 52 3.57 4.80 13.55
C GLN A 52 2.74 5.49 12.45
N ASP A 53 2.19 4.71 11.51
CA ASP A 53 1.46 5.19 10.33
C ASP A 53 2.24 6.26 9.55
N LYS A 54 3.55 6.06 9.41
CA LYS A 54 4.44 6.98 8.68
C LYS A 54 5.79 6.36 8.33
N ALA A 55 6.38 6.89 7.28
CA ALA A 55 7.77 6.62 6.91
C ALA A 55 8.74 7.17 7.97
N VAL A 56 9.48 6.28 8.65
CA VAL A 56 10.49 6.63 9.66
C VAL A 56 11.88 6.08 9.31
N PRO A 57 12.97 6.71 9.80
CA PRO A 57 14.32 6.20 9.59
C PRO A 57 14.49 4.76 10.09
N TYR A 58 15.22 3.97 9.30
CA TYR A 58 15.59 2.59 9.65
C TYR A 58 16.32 2.52 10.99
N GLY A 59 16.01 1.49 11.78
CA GLY A 59 16.67 1.22 13.05
C GLY A 59 16.34 2.20 14.17
N SER A 60 15.29 3.02 14.03
CA SER A 60 14.84 3.98 15.05
C SER A 60 14.05 3.35 16.22
N TYR A 61 14.24 2.05 16.46
CA TYR A 61 13.61 1.33 17.55
C TYR A 61 14.10 1.88 18.91
N LYS A 62 13.17 2.14 19.83
CA LYS A 62 13.51 2.42 21.23
C LYS A 62 13.77 1.07 21.92
N VAL A 63 15.03 0.84 22.32
CA VAL A 63 15.43 -0.30 23.19
C VAL A 63 14.91 -0.07 24.60
#